data_AF-A0A402CWY6-F1
#
_entry.id   AF-A0A402CWY6-F1
#
_cell.length_a   1.000
_cell.length_b   1.000
_cell.length_c   1.000
_cell.angle_alpha   90.00
_cell.angle_beta   90.00
_cell.angle_gamma   90.00
#
_symmetry.space_group_name_H-M   'P 1'
#
loop_
_entity.id
_entity.type
_entity.pdbx_description
1 polymer ?
#
loop_
_entity_poly.entity_id
_entity_poly.type
_entity_poly.pdbx_seq_one_letter_code
_entity_poly.pdbx_strand_id
1 'polypeptide(L)'
;MKYGFALATAALTILSSAAFAQAPVNASPSIVITVDEHGHGIATSSASPGVTFTLPSAYIPDPGPGGNPSALTYSLGFPPAFVPGDVIVVDSPSSGFQFSDLVRFNPSDQNTPATLVFYSFDEGVNSLPTSIYPFFSFAEEDSSGVATYVPQSGDPGYIDGFNLTYHFVSDAVVPEPSTFAVLGFGAFGVALLVIGTRRRKLSV
;
A
#
# COMPACT_ATOMS: atom_id res chain seq x y z
N MET A 1 77.07 -31.61 -49.52
CA MET A 1 77.03 -31.53 -48.04
C MET A 1 75.76 -30.80 -47.62
N LYS A 2 74.96 -31.45 -46.77
CA LYS A 2 73.92 -30.92 -45.88
C LYS A 2 72.55 -30.51 -46.46
N TYR A 3 71.59 -31.38 -46.15
CA TYR A 3 70.12 -31.24 -46.11
C TYR A 3 69.63 -30.08 -45.23
N GLY A 4 68.40 -29.61 -45.46
CA GLY A 4 67.67 -28.77 -44.52
C GLY A 4 66.21 -28.50 -44.91
N PHE A 5 65.32 -29.40 -44.53
CA PHE A 5 63.86 -29.19 -44.42
C PHE A 5 63.56 -28.17 -43.29
N ALA A 6 62.56 -27.30 -43.47
CA ALA A 6 61.76 -26.72 -42.39
C ALA A 6 60.45 -26.16 -42.97
N LEU A 7 59.37 -26.94 -42.90
CA LEU A 7 58.29 -26.90 -41.89
C LEU A 7 57.30 -25.75 -42.08
N ALA A 8 56.08 -26.13 -42.45
CA ALA A 8 54.90 -25.29 -42.47
C ALA A 8 54.46 -24.93 -41.05
N THR A 9 53.88 -23.74 -40.87
CA THR A 9 52.95 -23.50 -39.75
C THR A 9 51.91 -22.47 -40.19
N ALA A 10 50.71 -22.96 -40.52
CA ALA A 10 49.53 -22.13 -40.70
C ALA A 10 48.99 -21.76 -39.31
N ALA A 11 49.03 -20.49 -38.95
CA ALA A 11 48.35 -19.98 -37.76
C ALA A 11 46.94 -19.54 -38.16
N LEU A 12 45.97 -20.45 -38.05
CA LEU A 12 44.55 -20.12 -38.17
C LEU A 12 44.09 -19.52 -36.83
N THR A 13 44.04 -18.20 -36.75
CA THR A 13 43.54 -17.49 -35.57
C THR A 13 42.01 -17.53 -35.60
N ILE A 14 41.41 -18.49 -34.88
CA ILE A 14 39.97 -18.48 -34.62
C ILE A 14 39.71 -17.45 -33.51
N LEU A 15 39.26 -16.26 -33.90
CA LEU A 15 38.75 -15.26 -32.96
C LEU A 15 37.34 -15.71 -32.54
N SER A 16 37.25 -16.56 -31.51
CA SER A 16 35.98 -16.84 -30.86
C SER A 16 35.60 -15.67 -29.97
N SER A 17 34.93 -14.67 -30.54
CA SER A 17 34.15 -13.71 -29.75
C SER A 17 32.92 -14.44 -29.20
N ALA A 18 33.10 -15.13 -28.08
CA ALA A 18 31.98 -15.50 -27.23
C ALA A 18 31.39 -14.18 -26.71
N ALA A 19 30.35 -13.69 -27.39
CA ALA A 19 29.43 -12.76 -26.80
C ALA A 19 28.81 -13.49 -25.60
N PHE A 20 29.37 -13.25 -24.41
CA PHE A 20 28.63 -13.51 -23.19
C PHE A 20 27.40 -12.63 -23.27
N ALA A 21 26.25 -13.23 -23.60
CA ALA A 21 24.97 -12.65 -23.29
C ALA A 21 25.02 -12.34 -21.79
N GLN A 22 25.12 -11.06 -21.44
CA GLN A 22 24.91 -10.63 -20.07
C GLN A 22 23.52 -11.14 -19.71
N ALA A 23 23.44 -12.08 -18.76
CA ALA A 23 22.18 -12.43 -18.14
C ALA A 23 21.51 -11.11 -17.70
N PRO A 24 20.20 -10.92 -17.92
CA PRO A 24 19.53 -9.73 -17.42
C PRO A 24 19.87 -9.62 -15.94
N VAL A 25 20.33 -8.44 -15.52
CA VAL A 25 20.47 -8.08 -14.11
C VAL A 25 19.15 -8.49 -13.46
N ASN A 26 19.20 -9.42 -12.50
CA ASN A 26 18.01 -9.87 -11.78
C ASN A 26 17.33 -8.61 -11.21
N ALA A 27 16.22 -8.19 -11.81
CA ALA A 27 15.46 -7.08 -11.29
C ALA A 27 14.97 -7.47 -9.90
N SER A 28 15.18 -6.60 -8.91
CA SER A 28 14.63 -6.78 -7.57
C SER A 28 13.13 -7.06 -7.67
N PRO A 29 12.60 -8.08 -6.98
CA PRO A 29 11.19 -8.38 -7.02
C PRO A 29 10.40 -7.19 -6.49
N SER A 30 9.29 -6.87 -7.15
CA SER A 30 8.38 -5.82 -6.70
C SER A 30 7.37 -6.41 -5.74
N ILE A 31 7.13 -5.74 -4.63
CA ILE A 31 6.08 -6.08 -3.66
C ILE A 31 5.15 -4.88 -3.57
N VAL A 32 3.85 -5.14 -3.77
CA VAL A 32 2.80 -4.14 -3.57
C VAL A 32 2.02 -4.52 -2.32
N ILE A 33 1.96 -3.62 -1.36
CA ILE A 33 1.22 -3.75 -0.11
C ILE A 33 0.06 -2.75 -0.15
N THR A 34 -1.14 -3.23 0.13
CA THR A 34 -2.33 -2.39 0.26
C THR A 34 -2.94 -2.65 1.62
N VAL A 35 -3.16 -1.59 2.38
CA VAL A 35 -3.77 -1.62 3.71
C VAL A 35 -4.80 -0.50 3.82
N ASP A 36 -5.86 -0.74 4.59
CA ASP A 36 -6.87 0.27 4.89
C ASP A 36 -7.00 0.55 6.40
N GLU A 37 -7.83 1.52 6.75
CA GLU A 37 -8.13 1.85 8.16
C GLU A 37 -9.11 0.87 8.84
N HIS A 38 -9.62 -0.13 8.12
CA HIS A 38 -10.63 -1.09 8.58
C HIS A 38 -10.04 -2.46 8.92
N GLY A 39 -8.73 -2.65 8.70
CA GLY A 39 -8.02 -3.89 9.00
C GLY A 39 -7.92 -4.86 7.81
N HIS A 40 -8.25 -4.44 6.59
CA HIS A 40 -8.03 -5.23 5.39
C HIS A 40 -6.65 -4.92 4.80
N GLY A 41 -5.78 -5.92 4.80
CA GLY A 41 -4.45 -5.82 4.24
C GLY A 41 -4.16 -6.94 3.27
N ILE A 42 -3.57 -6.61 2.13
CA ILE A 42 -3.08 -7.57 1.14
C ILE A 42 -1.68 -7.21 0.65
N ALA A 43 -0.92 -8.23 0.26
CA ALA A 43 0.37 -8.07 -0.40
C ALA A 43 0.45 -8.96 -1.65
N THR A 44 1.08 -8.46 -2.70
CA THR A 44 1.37 -9.22 -3.92
C THR A 44 2.85 -9.09 -4.28
N SER A 45 3.40 -10.08 -5.00
CA SER A 45 4.81 -10.08 -5.39
C SER A 45 4.99 -10.46 -6.86
N SER A 46 5.87 -9.76 -7.57
CA SER A 46 6.24 -10.14 -8.94
C SER A 46 7.02 -11.46 -9.02
N ALA A 47 7.62 -11.91 -7.90
CA ALA A 47 8.27 -13.21 -7.83
C ALA A 47 7.26 -14.37 -7.83
N SER A 48 6.01 -14.11 -7.44
CA SER A 48 4.91 -15.09 -7.40
C SER A 48 3.64 -14.50 -8.03
N PRO A 49 3.61 -14.28 -9.36
CA PRO A 49 2.49 -13.62 -10.02
C PRO A 49 1.16 -14.34 -9.76
N GLY A 50 0.12 -13.56 -9.45
CA GLY A 50 -1.23 -14.08 -9.17
C GLY A 50 -1.43 -14.61 -7.75
N VAL A 51 -0.38 -14.65 -6.91
CA VAL A 51 -0.50 -14.98 -5.48
C VAL A 51 -0.70 -13.70 -4.67
N THR A 52 -1.75 -13.70 -3.86
CA THR A 52 -2.04 -12.63 -2.89
C THR A 52 -1.91 -13.20 -1.49
N PHE A 53 -1.23 -12.45 -0.62
CA PHE A 53 -1.07 -12.78 0.80
C PHE A 53 -1.93 -11.81 1.61
N THR A 54 -2.83 -12.32 2.44
CA THR A 54 -3.55 -11.48 3.41
C THR A 54 -2.61 -11.10 4.55
N LEU A 55 -2.59 -9.83 4.91
CA LEU A 55 -1.85 -9.32 6.06
C LEU A 55 -2.77 -9.39 7.29
N PRO A 56 -2.43 -10.18 8.32
CA PRO A 56 -3.20 -10.19 9.55
C PRO A 56 -3.19 -8.83 10.23
N SER A 57 -4.34 -8.38 10.73
CA SER A 57 -4.49 -7.14 11.46
C SER A 57 -5.17 -7.34 12.81
N ALA A 58 -4.86 -6.47 13.77
CA ALA A 58 -5.51 -6.41 15.08
C ALA A 58 -5.31 -5.03 15.72
N TYR A 59 -6.20 -4.68 16.65
CA TYR A 59 -5.98 -3.54 17.54
C TYR A 59 -5.11 -3.97 18.73
N ILE A 60 -3.85 -3.55 18.72
CA ILE A 60 -2.86 -3.88 19.76
C ILE A 60 -2.03 -2.64 20.12
N PRO A 61 -1.28 -2.65 21.22
CA PRO A 61 -0.38 -1.54 21.54
C PRO A 61 0.66 -1.32 20.43
N ASP A 62 0.78 -0.08 19.97
CA ASP A 62 1.85 0.33 19.06
C ASP A 62 3.20 0.28 19.79
N PRO A 63 4.17 -0.53 19.34
CA PRO A 63 5.49 -0.61 19.97
C PRO A 63 6.38 0.62 19.68
N GLY A 64 5.96 1.51 18.77
CA GLY A 64 6.69 2.69 18.38
C GLY A 64 6.69 3.83 19.43
N PRO A 65 7.48 4.89 19.19
CA PRO A 65 7.59 6.03 20.09
C PRO A 65 6.24 6.70 20.38
N GLY A 66 5.89 6.83 21.66
CA GLY A 66 4.63 7.44 22.05
C GLY A 66 3.38 6.71 21.55
N GLY A 67 3.53 5.43 21.16
CA GLY A 67 2.48 4.62 20.57
C GLY A 67 1.22 4.53 21.41
N ASN A 68 0.08 4.43 20.73
CA ASN A 68 -1.22 4.26 21.35
C ASN A 68 -1.35 2.82 21.92
N PRO A 69 -1.90 2.63 23.14
CA PRO A 69 -2.16 1.31 23.72
C PRO A 69 -3.13 0.42 22.91
N SER A 70 -3.88 1.00 21.97
CA SER A 70 -4.74 0.28 21.04
C SER A 70 -4.70 0.99 19.70
N ALA A 71 -3.97 0.43 18.74
CA ALA A 71 -3.87 0.95 17.38
C ALA A 71 -4.05 -0.17 16.36
N LEU A 72 -4.68 0.16 15.22
CA LEU A 72 -4.81 -0.79 14.12
C LEU A 72 -3.42 -1.14 13.59
N THR A 73 -3.05 -2.40 13.75
CA THR A 73 -1.70 -2.88 13.45
C THR A 73 -1.77 -4.07 12.51
N TYR A 74 -1.02 -3.98 11.42
CA TYR A 74 -0.81 -5.04 10.44
C TYR A 74 0.51 -5.75 10.72
N SER A 75 0.48 -7.08 10.73
CA SER A 75 1.68 -7.91 10.75
C SER A 75 2.18 -8.09 9.31
N LEU A 76 3.38 -7.59 9.05
CA LEU A 76 3.94 -7.57 7.69
C LEU A 76 4.52 -8.92 7.26
N GLY A 77 4.89 -9.80 8.21
CA GLY A 77 5.43 -11.14 7.90
C GLY A 77 6.73 -11.16 7.07
N PHE A 78 7.29 -10.00 6.75
CA PHE A 78 8.50 -9.79 5.96
C PHE A 78 9.76 -9.85 6.84
N PRO A 79 10.96 -10.05 6.24
CA PRO A 79 12.22 -10.07 6.97
C PRO A 79 12.42 -8.85 7.88
N PRO A 80 13.22 -9.01 8.95
CA PRO A 80 13.26 -8.10 10.09
C PRO A 80 13.82 -6.69 9.83
N ALA A 81 14.31 -6.42 8.62
CA ALA A 81 15.15 -5.27 8.31
C ALA A 81 14.48 -4.33 7.29
N PHE A 82 13.48 -3.58 7.75
CA PHE A 82 13.11 -2.33 7.09
C PHE A 82 13.51 -1.12 7.93
N VAL A 83 13.58 0.03 7.27
CA VAL A 83 13.86 1.30 7.92
C VAL A 83 12.66 1.73 8.78
N PRO A 84 12.83 1.95 10.10
CA PRO A 84 11.75 2.46 10.95
C PRO A 84 11.40 3.90 10.59
N GLY A 85 10.14 4.28 10.76
CA GLY A 85 9.72 5.67 10.62
C GLY A 85 8.23 5.84 10.39
N ASP A 86 7.83 7.09 10.22
CA ASP A 86 6.43 7.46 10.01
C ASP A 86 6.21 8.01 8.59
N VAL A 87 5.09 7.68 7.98
CA VAL A 87 4.59 8.30 6.76
C VAL A 87 3.33 9.07 7.12
N ILE A 88 3.37 10.37 6.90
CA ILE A 88 2.24 11.26 7.14
C ILE A 88 1.47 11.37 5.82
N VAL A 89 0.22 10.93 5.82
CA VAL A 89 -0.67 11.06 4.68
C VAL A 89 -1.33 12.43 4.75
N VAL A 90 -1.26 13.13 3.62
CA VAL A 90 -1.88 14.45 3.47
C VAL A 90 -2.85 14.42 2.31
N ASP A 91 -3.95 15.13 2.46
CA ASP A 91 -4.87 15.35 1.35
C ASP A 91 -4.17 16.09 0.21
N SER A 92 -4.68 15.88 -1.00
CA SER A 92 -4.25 16.60 -2.18
C SER A 92 -4.25 18.14 -1.98
N PRO A 93 -3.29 18.88 -2.55
CA PRO A 93 -3.17 20.34 -2.41
C PRO A 93 -4.46 21.10 -2.75
N SER A 94 -5.33 20.53 -3.60
CA SER A 94 -6.62 21.12 -3.95
C SER A 94 -7.61 21.23 -2.78
N SER A 95 -7.47 20.43 -1.72
CA SER A 95 -8.31 20.48 -0.51
C SER A 95 -7.68 21.32 0.63
N GLY A 96 -6.47 21.86 0.43
CA GLY A 96 -5.84 22.79 1.36
C GLY A 96 -4.78 22.19 2.30
N PHE A 97 -4.14 21.07 1.94
CA PHE A 97 -3.10 20.38 2.72
C PHE A 97 -3.52 20.13 4.17
N GLN A 98 -4.32 19.09 4.36
CA GLN A 98 -4.74 18.61 5.68
C GLN A 98 -4.08 17.26 5.96
N PHE A 99 -3.80 16.98 7.23
CA PHE A 99 -3.30 15.67 7.65
C PHE A 99 -4.48 14.71 7.70
N SER A 100 -4.41 13.65 6.90
CA SER A 100 -5.46 12.63 6.77
C SER A 100 -5.13 11.42 7.66
N ASP A 101 -3.92 10.88 7.53
CA ASP A 101 -3.47 9.69 8.28
C ASP A 101 -2.01 9.75 8.71
N LEU A 102 -1.66 8.85 9.62
CA LEU A 102 -0.28 8.52 9.94
C LEU A 102 -0.10 7.01 9.87
N VAL A 103 0.86 6.58 9.04
CA VAL A 103 1.27 5.19 8.91
C VAL A 103 2.66 5.02 9.51
N ARG A 104 2.81 4.10 10.46
CA ARG A 104 4.06 3.87 11.19
C ARG A 104 4.66 2.51 10.87
N PHE A 105 5.95 2.50 10.57
CA PHE A 105 6.74 1.30 10.33
C PHE A 105 7.60 0.97 11.54
N ASN A 106 7.25 -0.12 12.24
CA ASN A 106 8.02 -0.64 13.36
C ASN A 106 8.71 -1.96 12.96
N PRO A 107 10.05 -1.99 12.85
CA PRO A 107 10.78 -3.20 12.48
C PRO A 107 10.58 -4.27 13.55
N SER A 108 10.68 -5.55 13.17
CA SER A 108 10.64 -6.63 14.15
C SER A 108 11.84 -6.55 15.08
N ASP A 109 11.64 -7.01 16.31
CA ASP A 109 12.74 -7.34 17.22
C ASP A 109 12.76 -8.85 17.53
N GLN A 110 13.49 -9.26 18.57
CA GLN A 110 13.58 -10.68 18.95
C GLN A 110 12.24 -11.28 19.41
N ASN A 111 11.26 -10.44 19.78
CA ASN A 111 10.02 -10.86 20.44
C ASN A 111 8.75 -10.43 19.70
N THR A 112 8.88 -9.54 18.72
CA THR A 112 7.73 -8.94 18.01
C THR A 112 7.95 -9.01 16.49
N PRO A 113 6.91 -9.38 15.73
CA PRO A 113 6.97 -9.31 14.28
C PRO A 113 7.06 -7.85 13.82
N ALA A 114 7.50 -7.66 12.59
CA ALA A 114 7.56 -6.34 12.00
C ALA A 114 6.14 -5.87 11.68
N THR A 115 5.83 -4.63 12.03
CA THR A 115 4.45 -4.11 11.97
C THR A 115 4.34 -2.80 11.21
N LEU A 116 3.17 -2.63 10.60
CA LEU A 116 2.68 -1.37 10.08
C LEU A 116 1.48 -0.96 10.93
N VAL A 117 1.53 0.22 11.53
CA VAL A 117 0.43 0.76 12.36
C VAL A 117 -0.25 1.88 11.59
N PHE A 118 -1.58 1.87 11.56
CA PHE A 118 -2.40 2.82 10.81
C PHE A 118 -3.21 3.67 11.79
N TYR A 119 -3.03 5.00 11.72
CA TYR A 119 -3.77 5.99 12.48
C TYR A 119 -4.56 6.89 11.53
N SER A 120 -5.88 6.91 11.66
CA SER A 120 -6.78 7.80 10.92
C SER A 120 -7.13 9.04 11.73
N PHE A 121 -7.04 10.23 11.13
CA PHE A 121 -7.39 11.49 11.77
C PHE A 121 -8.88 11.80 11.66
N ASP A 122 -9.58 11.25 10.67
CA ASP A 122 -10.96 11.62 10.33
C ASP A 122 -12.01 10.89 11.17
N GLU A 123 -11.76 9.64 11.56
CA GLU A 123 -12.77 8.80 12.19
C GLU A 123 -12.60 8.66 13.72
N GLY A 124 -11.57 9.27 14.32
CA GLY A 124 -11.32 9.24 15.77
C GLY A 124 -11.13 7.82 16.35
N VAL A 125 -10.94 6.82 15.49
CA VAL A 125 -10.94 5.39 15.84
C VAL A 125 -9.68 5.00 16.61
N ASN A 126 -8.59 5.75 16.46
CA ASN A 126 -7.39 5.64 17.28
C ASN A 126 -6.83 7.04 17.55
N SER A 127 -6.64 7.41 18.83
CA SER A 127 -5.87 8.61 19.15
C SER A 127 -4.45 8.51 18.57
N LEU A 128 -3.97 9.60 17.98
CA LEU A 128 -2.62 9.69 17.42
C LEU A 128 -1.55 9.31 18.45
N PRO A 129 -0.39 8.80 17.98
CA PRO A 129 0.74 8.61 18.88
C PRO A 129 1.18 9.97 19.47
N THR A 130 1.63 9.93 20.72
CA THR A 130 2.09 11.13 21.45
C THR A 130 3.47 11.62 21.00
N SER A 131 4.15 10.85 20.16
CA SER A 131 5.43 11.19 19.53
C SER A 131 5.49 10.54 18.15
N ILE A 132 6.23 11.17 17.24
CA ILE A 132 6.58 10.59 15.93
C ILE A 132 8.03 10.12 15.92
N TYR A 133 8.37 9.23 14.99
CA TYR A 133 9.77 8.91 14.68
C TYR A 133 10.49 10.15 14.13
N PRO A 134 11.80 10.32 14.43
CA PRO A 134 12.59 11.41 13.86
C PRO A 134 12.70 11.34 12.33
N PHE A 135 12.61 10.14 11.77
CA PHE A 135 12.60 9.88 10.34
C PHE A 135 11.15 9.73 9.88
N PHE A 136 10.69 10.66 9.06
CA PHE A 136 9.36 10.62 8.50
C PHE A 136 9.34 11.09 7.04
N SER A 137 8.27 10.73 6.34
CA SER A 137 8.01 11.10 4.94
C SER A 137 6.55 11.50 4.75
N PHE A 138 6.22 12.06 3.59
CA PHE A 138 4.86 12.43 3.23
C PHE A 138 4.37 11.57 2.06
N ALA A 139 3.08 11.22 2.08
CA ALA A 139 2.38 10.65 0.95
C ALA A 139 1.13 11.50 0.66
N GLU A 140 0.89 11.81 -0.61
CA GLU A 140 -0.31 12.53 -1.03
C GLU A 140 -1.41 11.54 -1.35
N GLU A 141 -2.58 11.78 -0.77
CA GLU A 141 -3.81 11.07 -1.06
C GLU A 141 -4.45 11.62 -2.35
N ASP A 142 -4.81 10.71 -3.26
CA ASP A 142 -5.47 11.08 -4.49
C ASP A 142 -6.99 11.31 -4.31
N SER A 143 -7.67 11.71 -5.38
CA SER A 143 -9.12 11.95 -5.34
C SER A 143 -9.98 10.71 -5.07
N SER A 144 -9.36 9.52 -5.03
CA SER A 144 -10.04 8.25 -4.74
C SER A 144 -9.84 7.75 -3.32
N GLY A 145 -9.17 8.53 -2.47
CA GLY A 145 -8.89 8.16 -1.08
C GLY A 145 -7.67 7.25 -0.94
N VAL A 146 -6.76 7.27 -1.93
CA VAL A 146 -5.60 6.37 -1.93
C VAL A 146 -4.31 7.18 -1.94
N ALA A 147 -3.51 6.99 -0.89
CA ALA A 147 -2.15 7.50 -0.85
C ALA A 147 -1.17 6.42 -1.32
N THR A 148 -0.46 6.72 -2.42
CA THR A 148 0.57 5.82 -2.96
C THR A 148 1.95 6.25 -2.51
N TYR A 149 2.67 5.35 -1.84
CA TYR A 149 3.98 5.60 -1.27
C TYR A 149 5.03 4.59 -1.76
N VAL A 150 6.14 5.08 -2.29
CA VAL A 150 7.25 4.28 -2.84
C VAL A 150 8.54 4.67 -2.12
N PRO A 151 8.95 3.95 -1.06
CA PRO A 151 10.10 4.35 -0.27
C PRO A 151 11.40 4.25 -1.07
N GLN A 152 12.26 5.25 -0.92
CA GLN A 152 13.64 5.22 -1.38
C GLN A 152 14.56 4.73 -0.26
N SER A 153 15.84 4.50 -0.59
CA SER A 153 16.83 4.05 0.38
C SER A 153 16.94 5.05 1.55
N GLY A 154 16.63 4.56 2.76
CA GLY A 154 16.62 5.38 3.99
C GLY A 154 15.26 5.95 4.36
N ASP A 155 14.24 5.78 3.51
CA ASP A 155 12.87 6.20 3.82
C ASP A 155 12.15 5.14 4.68
N PRO A 156 11.15 5.54 5.50
CA PRO A 156 10.35 4.60 6.29
C PRO A 156 9.78 3.45 5.44
N GLY A 157 9.87 2.22 5.95
CA GLY A 157 9.39 1.03 5.25
C GLY A 157 10.30 0.52 4.13
N TYR A 158 11.40 1.20 3.80
CA TYR A 158 12.36 0.69 2.80
C TYR A 158 12.98 -0.66 3.22
N ILE A 159 13.04 -1.61 2.29
CA ILE A 159 13.74 -2.89 2.42
C ILE A 159 14.75 -3.01 1.28
N ASP A 160 16.01 -3.27 1.61
CA ASP A 160 17.05 -3.45 0.61
C ASP A 160 16.80 -4.69 -0.27
N GLY A 161 17.00 -4.55 -1.57
CA GLY A 161 16.82 -5.63 -2.54
C GLY A 161 15.38 -5.85 -3.03
N PHE A 162 14.40 -5.07 -2.57
CA PHE A 162 13.01 -5.11 -3.04
C PHE A 162 12.57 -3.77 -3.65
N ASN A 163 11.65 -3.82 -4.62
CA ASN A 163 10.96 -2.61 -5.08
C ASN A 163 9.57 -2.55 -4.40
N LEU A 164 9.39 -1.63 -3.47
CA LEU A 164 8.20 -1.57 -2.62
C LEU A 164 7.23 -0.50 -3.10
N THR A 165 5.95 -0.83 -3.08
CA THR A 165 4.87 0.16 -3.23
C THR A 165 3.83 -0.11 -2.17
N TYR A 166 3.48 0.93 -1.43
CA TYR A 166 2.43 0.92 -0.44
C TYR A 166 1.25 1.73 -0.95
N HIS A 167 0.06 1.18 -0.79
CA HIS A 167 -1.20 1.89 -0.96
C HIS A 167 -1.88 1.95 0.40
N PHE A 168 -2.03 3.17 0.91
CA PHE A 168 -2.81 3.44 2.11
C PHE A 168 -4.18 3.92 1.64
N VAL A 169 -5.22 3.20 2.05
CA VAL A 169 -6.60 3.49 1.63
C VAL A 169 -7.33 4.05 2.84
N SER A 170 -7.76 5.28 2.70
CA SER A 170 -8.54 6.02 3.70
C SER A 170 -9.95 6.12 3.13
N ASP A 171 -10.94 5.62 3.88
CA ASP A 171 -12.34 5.42 3.50
C ASP A 171 -12.57 4.96 2.04
N ALA A 172 -12.80 3.66 1.85
CA ALA A 172 -13.19 3.14 0.54
C ALA A 172 -14.60 3.64 0.19
N VAL A 173 -14.68 4.79 -0.48
CA VAL A 173 -15.88 5.47 -1.01
C VAL A 173 -17.12 4.63 -0.76
N VAL A 174 -17.70 4.73 0.45
CA VAL A 174 -18.98 4.08 0.70
C VAL A 174 -19.91 4.67 -0.34
N PRO A 175 -20.48 3.89 -1.30
CA PRO A 175 -21.46 4.46 -2.19
C PRO A 175 -22.58 4.92 -1.28
N GLU A 176 -22.72 6.23 -1.10
CA GLU A 176 -23.80 6.79 -0.31
C GLU A 176 -25.06 6.13 -0.83
N PRO A 177 -25.83 5.39 0.00
CA PRO A 177 -27.02 4.73 -0.48
C PRO A 177 -27.91 5.82 -1.04
N SER A 178 -27.97 5.88 -2.38
CA SER A 178 -28.43 7.03 -3.15
C SER A 178 -29.53 7.78 -2.41
N THR A 179 -29.22 8.95 -1.87
CA THR A 179 -30.19 9.80 -1.17
C THR A 179 -31.40 10.08 -2.08
N PHE A 180 -31.18 10.01 -3.39
CA PHE A 180 -32.20 10.02 -4.44
C PHE A 180 -33.16 8.81 -4.43
N ALA A 181 -32.73 7.60 -4.08
CA ALA A 181 -33.62 6.46 -3.95
C ALA A 181 -34.56 6.63 -2.74
N VAL A 182 -34.06 7.10 -1.60
CA VAL A 182 -34.89 7.36 -0.41
C VAL A 182 -35.89 8.51 -0.66
N LEU A 183 -35.46 9.59 -1.33
CA LEU A 183 -36.37 10.65 -1.78
C LEU A 183 -37.38 10.16 -2.82
N GLY A 184 -36.95 9.29 -3.75
CA GLY A 184 -37.80 8.70 -4.78
C GLY A 184 -38.90 7.80 -4.21
N PHE A 185 -38.55 6.90 -3.29
CA PHE A 185 -39.52 6.05 -2.60
C PHE A 185 -40.43 6.86 -1.66
N GLY A 186 -39.89 7.87 -0.97
CA GLY A 186 -40.67 8.77 -0.12
C GLY A 186 -41.71 9.57 -0.91
N ALA A 187 -41.32 10.15 -2.05
CA ALA A 187 -42.23 10.89 -2.92
C ALA A 187 -43.31 9.98 -3.54
N PHE A 188 -42.94 8.75 -3.94
CA PHE A 188 -43.89 7.79 -4.49
C PHE A 188 -44.93 7.32 -3.44
N GLY A 189 -44.50 7.11 -2.19
CA GLY A 189 -45.40 6.78 -1.08
C GLY A 189 -46.41 7.88 -0.78
N VAL A 190 -45.99 9.15 -0.78
CA VAL A 190 -46.90 10.30 -0.60
C VAL A 190 -47.88 10.45 -1.76
N ALA A 191 -47.42 10.25 -3.00
CA ALA A 191 -48.28 10.30 -4.18
C ALA A 191 -49.41 9.23 -4.14
N LEU A 192 -49.08 8.00 -3.73
CA LEU A 192 -50.08 6.93 -3.58
C LEU A 192 -51.10 7.25 -2.47
N LEU A 193 -50.66 7.85 -1.36
CA LEU A 193 -51.56 8.27 -0.27
C LEU A 193 -52.55 9.37 -0.72
N VAL A 194 -52.06 10.36 -1.47
CA VAL A 194 -52.90 11.45 -2.01
C VAL A 194 -53.90 10.93 -3.06
N ILE A 195 -53.49 9.99 -3.91
CA ILE A 195 -54.38 9.36 -4.89
C ILE A 195 -55.46 8.51 -4.20
N GLY A 196 -55.09 7.74 -3.17
CA GLY A 196 -56.01 6.91 -2.40
C GLY A 196 -57.08 7.72 -1.64
N THR A 197 -56.70 8.88 -1.09
CA THR A 197 -57.65 9.76 -0.39
C THR A 197 -58.62 10.48 -1.32
N ARG A 198 -58.20 10.84 -2.55
CA ARG A 198 -59.09 11.43 -3.56
C ARG A 198 -60.16 10.47 -4.08
N ARG A 199 -59.82 9.18 -4.26
CA ARG A 199 -60.78 8.17 -4.71
C ARG A 199 -61.90 7.91 -3.69
N ARG A 200 -61.65 8.08 -2.39
CA ARG A 200 -62.69 7.95 -1.35
C ARG A 200 -63.71 9.09 -1.33
N LYS A 201 -63.41 10.24 -1.94
CA LYS A 201 -64.35 11.38 -2.04
C LYS A 201 -65.29 11.32 -3.24
N LEU A 202 -65.11 10.39 -4.17
CA LEU A 202 -65.91 10.25 -5.40
C LEU A 202 -66.91 9.08 -5.34
N SER A 203 -67.02 8.40 -4.20
CA SER A 203 -68.01 7.36 -3.93
C SER A 203 -68.94 7.80 -2.79
N VAL A 204 -69.72 8.85 -3.06
CA VAL A 204 -70.94 9.23 -2.33
C VAL A 204 -71.95 9.69 -3.37
#